data_AF-A0A3D9XYY3-F1
#
_entry.id   AF-A0A3D9XYY3-F1
#
_cell.length_a   1.000
_cell.length_b   1.000
_cell.length_c   1.000
_cell.angle_alpha   90.00
_cell.angle_beta   90.00
_cell.angle_gamma   90.00
#
_symmetry.space_group_name_H-M   'P 1'
#
loop_
_entity.id
_entity.type
_entity.pdbx_description
1 polymer ?
#
loop_
_entity_poly.entity_id
_entity_poly.type
_entity_poly.pdbx_seq_one_letter_code
_entity_poly.pdbx_strand_id
1 'polypeptide(L)'
;MSRYTALLDANVLYPAPLRDLLLQLAVTDLFRARWTADIHREWIEALLRNEPGRDRAALERTRDLMDRATRDSLVEGYHALIPALELPDADDRHVLAAAIIGRCDVIVTQNLADFPAEALASFGIDVQHPDEFLVNHLHLAPGLFCASIRKVRARLRNPPYSVEDYLGTLTQIGLVATAAELGGFAELL
;
A
#
# COMPACT_ATOMS: atom_id res chain seq x y z
N MET A 1 -5.93 16.28 15.35
CA MET A 1 -5.46 14.88 15.47
C MET A 1 -4.61 14.59 14.26
N SER A 2 -3.32 14.26 14.42
CA SER A 2 -2.52 13.77 13.29
C SER A 2 -3.11 12.41 12.88
N ARG A 3 -3.39 12.24 11.59
CA ARG A 3 -3.79 10.94 11.04
C ARG A 3 -2.52 10.13 10.81
N TYR A 4 -2.56 8.85 11.21
CA TYR A 4 -1.50 7.87 10.96
C TYR A 4 -1.13 7.89 9.47
N THR A 5 0.15 8.13 9.18
CA THR A 5 0.68 8.37 7.83
C THR A 5 1.57 7.21 7.42
N ALA A 6 1.21 6.53 6.33
CA ALA A 6 1.90 5.36 5.83
C ALA A 6 2.56 5.66 4.48
N LEU A 7 3.85 5.40 4.35
CA LEU A 7 4.51 5.29 3.06
C LEU A 7 4.22 3.91 2.47
N LEU A 8 3.67 3.86 1.27
CA LEU A 8 3.40 2.61 0.56
C LEU A 8 4.56 2.31 -0.39
N ASP A 9 5.23 1.17 -0.16
CA ASP A 9 6.31 0.69 -1.01
C ASP A 9 5.80 0.20 -2.39
N ALA A 10 6.69 0.12 -3.39
CA ALA A 10 6.35 -0.33 -4.73
C ALA A 10 5.81 -1.76 -4.74
N ASN A 11 6.35 -2.66 -3.90
CA ASN A 11 5.92 -4.06 -3.84
C ASN A 11 4.46 -4.23 -3.36
N VAL A 12 3.93 -3.34 -2.51
CA VAL A 12 2.52 -3.38 -2.10
C VAL A 12 1.59 -2.70 -3.11
N LEU A 13 2.12 -1.81 -3.94
CA LEU A 13 1.38 -1.18 -5.04
C LEU A 13 1.39 -2.03 -6.32
N TYR A 14 2.26 -3.03 -6.42
CA TYR A 14 2.36 -3.91 -7.59
C TYR A 14 1.09 -4.77 -7.80
N PRO A 15 0.61 -5.56 -6.81
CA PRO A 15 -0.61 -6.35 -6.97
C PRO A 15 -1.83 -5.43 -7.06
N ALA A 16 -2.55 -5.50 -8.17
CA ALA A 16 -3.73 -4.66 -8.39
C ALA A 16 -4.80 -4.77 -7.27
N PRO A 17 -5.10 -5.96 -6.70
CA PRO A 17 -6.09 -6.05 -5.62
C PRO A 17 -5.64 -5.36 -4.33
N LEU A 18 -4.36 -5.48 -3.94
CA LEU A 18 -3.82 -4.81 -2.76
C LEU A 18 -3.76 -3.30 -2.96
N ARG A 19 -3.31 -2.84 -4.14
CA ARG A 19 -3.31 -1.41 -4.49
C ARG A 19 -4.70 -0.80 -4.41
N ASP A 20 -5.72 -1.43 -5.01
CA ASP A 20 -7.09 -0.89 -4.98
C ASP A 20 -7.67 -0.84 -3.55
N LEU A 21 -7.36 -1.84 -2.72
CA LEU A 21 -7.75 -1.84 -1.31
C LEU A 21 -7.07 -0.71 -0.52
N LEU A 22 -5.74 -0.61 -0.58
CA LEU A 22 -4.98 0.43 0.13
C LEU A 22 -5.45 1.84 -0.26
N LEU A 23 -5.68 2.07 -1.56
CA LEU A 23 -6.21 3.35 -2.02
C LEU A 23 -7.64 3.60 -1.55
N GLN A 24 -8.52 2.59 -1.59
CA GLN A 24 -9.88 2.74 -1.09
C GLN A 24 -9.90 3.11 0.41
N LEU A 25 -9.00 2.52 1.21
CA LEU A 25 -8.87 2.83 2.63
C LEU A 25 -8.30 4.24 2.84
N ALA A 26 -7.28 4.62 2.07
CA ALA A 26 -6.68 5.95 2.13
C ALA A 26 -7.67 7.06 1.78
N VAL A 27 -8.47 6.91 0.71
CA VAL A 27 -9.50 7.90 0.33
C VAL A 27 -10.69 7.92 1.29
N THR A 28 -10.85 6.87 2.10
CA THR A 28 -11.83 6.81 3.22
C THR A 28 -11.24 7.38 4.51
N ASP A 29 -10.05 7.98 4.44
CA ASP A 29 -9.35 8.65 5.54
C ASP A 29 -9.01 7.72 6.73
N LEU A 30 -8.92 6.40 6.51
CA LEU A 30 -8.48 5.43 7.53
C LEU A 30 -7.01 5.62 7.91
N PHE A 31 -6.19 6.01 6.93
CA PHE A 31 -4.82 6.49 7.11
C PHE A 31 -4.49 7.48 5.99
N ARG A 32 -3.39 8.22 6.14
CA ARG A 32 -2.83 9.05 5.07
C ARG A 32 -1.77 8.27 4.31
N ALA A 33 -2.02 7.93 3.06
CA ALA A 33 -1.03 7.29 2.22
C ALA A 33 -0.03 8.31 1.65
N ARG A 34 1.24 7.91 1.55
CA ARG A 34 2.33 8.64 0.91
C ARG A 34 3.08 7.73 -0.05
N TRP A 35 3.65 8.29 -1.10
CA TRP A 35 4.52 7.62 -2.07
C TRP A 35 5.34 8.64 -2.85
N THR A 36 6.25 8.17 -3.71
CA THR A 36 7.08 9.02 -4.58
C THR A 36 6.86 8.69 -6.05
N ALA A 37 7.37 9.57 -6.93
CA ALA A 37 7.43 9.27 -8.36
C ALA A 37 8.34 8.05 -8.66
N ASP A 38 9.36 7.80 -7.84
CA ASP A 38 10.25 6.63 -7.98
C ASP A 38 9.51 5.33 -7.66
N ILE A 39 8.77 5.29 -6.55
CA ILE A 39 7.90 4.17 -6.18
C ILE A 39 6.89 3.88 -7.29
N HIS A 40 6.30 4.94 -7.88
CA HIS A 40 5.42 4.78 -9.02
C HIS A 40 6.09 4.15 -10.23
N ARG A 41 7.29 4.62 -10.58
CA ARG A 41 8.07 4.05 -11.67
C ARG A 41 8.38 2.58 -11.40
N GLU A 42 8.81 2.23 -10.19
CA GLU A 42 9.19 0.86 -9.83
C GLU A 42 8.06 -0.15 -10.02
N TRP A 43 6.86 0.12 -9.47
CA TRP A 43 5.77 -0.86 -9.61
C TRP A 43 5.25 -0.93 -11.05
N ILE A 44 5.26 0.18 -11.80
CA ILE A 44 4.89 0.19 -13.23
C ILE A 44 5.90 -0.61 -14.04
N GLU A 45 7.19 -0.39 -13.83
CA GLU A 45 8.25 -1.10 -14.54
C GLU A 45 8.28 -2.59 -14.18
N ALA A 46 8.09 -2.94 -12.91
CA ALA A 46 7.96 -4.33 -12.48
C ALA A 46 6.79 -5.02 -13.19
N LEU A 47 5.62 -4.37 -13.29
CA LEU A 47 4.46 -4.92 -14.02
C LEU A 47 4.77 -5.12 -15.50
N LEU A 48 5.45 -4.16 -16.15
CA LEU A 48 5.79 -4.28 -17.56
C LEU A 48 6.89 -5.31 -17.85
N ARG A 49 7.79 -5.57 -16.88
CA ARG A 49 8.74 -6.67 -16.98
C ARG A 49 8.03 -8.03 -16.92
N ASN A 50 7.06 -8.19 -16.02
CA ASN A 50 6.35 -9.45 -15.81
C ASN A 50 5.21 -9.69 -16.81
N GLU A 51 4.58 -8.61 -17.31
CA GLU A 51 3.51 -8.64 -18.30
C GLU A 51 3.78 -7.64 -19.45
N PRO A 52 4.72 -7.94 -20.37
CA PRO A 52 5.15 -7.00 -21.41
C PRO A 52 4.03 -6.53 -22.37
N GLY A 53 2.92 -7.25 -22.44
CA GLY A 53 1.76 -6.90 -23.25
C GLY A 53 0.82 -5.85 -22.64
N ARG A 54 1.05 -5.42 -21.39
CA ARG A 54 0.21 -4.38 -20.76
C ARG A 54 0.39 -3.02 -21.42
N ASP A 55 -0.72 -2.29 -21.55
CA ASP A 55 -0.70 -0.90 -21.99
C ASP A 55 -0.04 -0.01 -20.91
N ARG A 56 1.19 0.45 -21.16
CA ARG A 56 1.87 1.41 -20.29
C ARG A 56 1.01 2.66 -20.04
N ALA A 57 0.31 3.17 -21.06
CA ALA A 57 -0.52 4.35 -20.89
C ALA A 57 -1.67 4.10 -19.90
N ALA A 58 -2.19 2.86 -19.79
CA ALA A 58 -3.18 2.49 -18.78
C ALA A 58 -2.59 2.51 -17.36
N LEU A 59 -1.34 2.06 -17.20
CA LEU A 59 -0.65 2.10 -15.90
C LEU A 59 -0.36 3.54 -15.47
N GLU A 60 0.10 4.40 -16.38
CA GLU A 60 0.31 5.83 -16.10
C GLU A 60 -1.00 6.55 -15.79
N ARG A 61 -2.10 6.23 -16.50
CA ARG A 61 -3.44 6.72 -16.16
C ARG A 61 -3.86 6.29 -14.75
N THR A 62 -3.51 5.07 -14.34
CA THR A 62 -3.78 4.58 -12.99
C THR A 62 -3.01 5.42 -11.97
N ARG A 63 -1.69 5.59 -12.15
CA ARG A 63 -0.85 6.47 -11.32
C ARG A 63 -1.47 7.86 -11.17
N ASP A 64 -1.84 8.51 -12.29
CA ASP A 64 -2.43 9.85 -12.26
C ASP A 64 -3.75 9.91 -11.45
N LEU A 65 -4.54 8.83 -11.47
CA LEU A 65 -5.74 8.73 -10.65
C LEU A 65 -5.41 8.56 -9.17
N MET A 66 -4.34 7.84 -8.82
CA MET A 66 -3.87 7.69 -7.43
C MET A 66 -3.52 9.05 -6.84
N ASP A 67 -2.70 9.82 -7.56
CA ASP A 67 -2.24 11.14 -7.15
C ASP A 67 -3.39 12.14 -7.00
N ARG A 68 -4.35 12.10 -7.92
CA ARG A 68 -5.51 13.01 -7.86
C ARG A 68 -6.49 12.65 -6.74
N ALA A 69 -6.67 11.36 -6.47
CA ALA A 69 -7.65 10.90 -5.49
C ALA A 69 -7.13 11.02 -4.04
N THR A 70 -5.81 11.00 -3.85
CA THR A 70 -5.19 10.92 -2.52
C THR A 70 -4.50 12.22 -2.18
N ARG A 71 -5.10 12.98 -1.25
CA ARG A 71 -4.59 14.30 -0.87
C ARG A 71 -3.22 14.21 -0.24
N ASP A 72 -2.33 15.09 -0.69
CA ASP A 72 -0.95 15.21 -0.20
C ASP A 72 -0.21 13.87 -0.24
N SER A 73 -0.42 13.01 -1.24
CA SER A 73 0.24 11.70 -1.27
C SER A 73 1.69 11.76 -1.75
N LEU A 74 1.98 12.61 -2.73
CA LEU A 74 3.30 12.66 -3.36
C LEU A 74 4.33 13.32 -2.44
N VAL A 75 5.42 12.60 -2.18
CA VAL A 75 6.58 13.09 -1.44
C VAL A 75 7.68 13.46 -2.43
N GLU A 76 8.22 14.67 -2.27
CA GLU A 76 9.29 15.23 -3.10
C GLU A 76 10.48 15.65 -2.23
N GLY A 77 11.62 15.94 -2.83
CA GLY A 77 12.79 16.49 -2.12
C GLY A 77 13.57 15.51 -1.23
N TYR A 78 13.29 14.21 -1.28
CA TYR A 78 13.96 13.18 -0.46
C TYR A 78 15.35 12.75 -0.98
N HIS A 79 15.67 13.01 -2.25
CA HIS A 79 16.89 12.53 -2.89
C HIS A 79 18.19 12.92 -2.15
N ALA A 80 18.24 14.12 -1.55
CA ALA A 80 19.42 14.59 -0.83
C ALA A 80 19.73 13.78 0.43
N LEU A 81 18.75 13.04 0.97
CA LEU A 81 18.89 12.23 2.16
C LEU A 81 19.40 10.81 1.85
N ILE A 82 19.16 10.30 0.64
CA ILE A 82 19.50 8.93 0.23
C ILE A 82 20.96 8.54 0.55
N PRO A 83 21.99 9.37 0.24
CA PRO A 83 23.38 8.99 0.48
C PRO A 83 23.76 8.88 1.97
N ALA A 84 22.95 9.46 2.87
CA ALA A 84 23.19 9.47 4.31
C ALA A 84 22.48 8.32 5.05
N LEU A 85 21.68 7.53 4.34
CA LEU A 85 20.97 6.40 4.90
C LEU A 85 21.73 5.10 4.63
N GLU A 86 21.63 4.18 5.58
CA GLU A 86 22.16 2.83 5.48
C GLU A 86 21.02 1.83 5.70
N LEU A 87 20.80 0.98 4.71
CA LEU A 87 19.88 -0.15 4.74
C LEU A 87 20.59 -1.38 4.15
N PRO A 88 20.11 -2.60 4.44
CA PRO A 88 20.63 -3.82 3.83
C PRO A 88 20.63 -3.77 2.30
N ASP A 89 19.55 -3.27 1.70
CA ASP A 89 19.49 -2.95 0.27
C ASP A 89 19.73 -1.45 0.06
N ALA A 90 20.68 -1.13 -0.82
CA ALA A 90 21.02 0.23 -1.17
C ALA A 90 19.93 0.91 -2.01
N ASP A 91 19.12 0.14 -2.74
CA ASP A 91 18.04 0.65 -3.57
C ASP A 91 16.85 1.08 -2.68
N ASP A 92 16.57 0.40 -1.56
CA ASP A 92 15.47 0.76 -0.65
C ASP A 92 15.68 2.06 0.15
N ARG A 93 16.88 2.65 0.10
CA ARG A 93 17.17 3.91 0.79
C ARG A 93 16.30 5.07 0.32
N HIS A 94 15.81 5.05 -0.92
CA HIS A 94 14.88 6.09 -1.38
C HIS A 94 13.52 5.99 -0.69
N VAL A 95 13.07 4.77 -0.34
CA VAL A 95 11.82 4.53 0.38
C VAL A 95 11.94 5.11 1.78
N LEU A 96 13.02 4.80 2.51
CA LEU A 96 13.25 5.38 3.85
C LEU A 96 13.43 6.91 3.79
N ALA A 97 14.17 7.43 2.81
CA ALA A 97 14.32 8.88 2.64
C ALA A 97 12.96 9.56 2.44
N ALA A 98 12.09 8.97 1.63
CA ALA A 98 10.74 9.46 1.39
C ALA A 98 9.87 9.37 2.65
N ALA A 99 9.99 8.29 3.43
CA ALA A 99 9.27 8.16 4.69
C ALA A 99 9.63 9.30 5.66
N ILE A 100 10.92 9.61 5.79
CA ILE A 100 11.44 10.68 6.65
C ILE A 100 10.92 12.06 6.19
N ILE A 101 11.10 12.41 4.91
CA ILE A 101 10.64 13.71 4.39
C ILE A 101 9.11 13.83 4.40
N GLY A 102 8.42 12.73 4.10
CA GLY A 102 6.96 12.62 4.13
C GLY A 102 6.36 12.64 5.53
N ARG A 103 7.20 12.57 6.58
CA ARG A 103 6.79 12.46 8.00
C ARG A 103 5.84 11.29 8.21
N CYS A 104 6.23 10.14 7.66
CA CYS A 104 5.44 8.92 7.80
C CYS A 104 5.68 8.33 9.19
N ASP A 105 4.66 7.70 9.73
CA ASP A 105 4.72 6.93 10.97
C ASP A 105 5.15 5.48 10.65
N VAL A 106 4.87 4.99 9.44
CA VAL A 106 5.15 3.60 9.03
C VAL A 106 5.50 3.47 7.55
N ILE A 107 6.37 2.52 7.21
CA ILE A 107 6.56 1.99 5.86
C ILE A 107 5.79 0.67 5.73
N VAL A 108 4.94 0.56 4.71
CA VAL A 108 4.18 -0.66 4.42
C VAL A 108 4.85 -1.36 3.24
N THR A 109 5.43 -2.53 3.48
CA THR A 109 6.23 -3.30 2.51
C THR A 109 6.06 -4.81 2.74
N GLN A 110 6.20 -5.61 1.69
CA GLN A 110 6.32 -7.06 1.83
C GLN A 110 7.73 -7.51 2.29
N ASN A 111 8.74 -6.67 2.09
CA ASN A 111 10.14 -7.03 2.32
C ASN A 111 10.68 -6.48 3.65
N LEU A 112 10.17 -6.98 4.77
CA LEU A 112 10.56 -6.49 6.10
C LEU A 112 12.07 -6.57 6.37
N ALA A 113 12.77 -7.54 5.77
CA ALA A 113 14.21 -7.72 5.93
C ALA A 113 15.03 -6.54 5.38
N ASP A 114 14.50 -5.81 4.40
CA ASP A 114 15.16 -4.66 3.77
C ASP A 114 15.02 -3.39 4.63
N PHE A 115 14.14 -3.43 5.64
CA PHE A 115 13.89 -2.32 6.57
C PHE A 115 14.00 -2.79 8.05
N PRO A 116 15.18 -3.19 8.54
CA PRO A 116 15.34 -3.60 9.93
C PRO A 116 14.89 -2.51 10.90
N ALA A 117 14.11 -2.88 11.91
CA ALA A 117 13.53 -1.93 12.86
C ALA A 117 14.59 -1.04 13.54
N GLU A 118 15.78 -1.58 13.80
CA GLU A 118 16.90 -0.84 14.39
C GLU A 118 17.40 0.29 13.48
N ALA A 119 17.38 0.10 12.17
CA ALA A 119 17.77 1.13 11.20
C ALA A 119 16.74 2.27 11.13
N LEU A 120 15.47 1.95 11.33
CA LEU A 120 14.37 2.92 11.25
C LEU A 120 14.08 3.63 12.59
N ALA A 121 14.43 3.00 13.72
CA ALA A 121 14.10 3.46 15.07
C ALA A 121 14.54 4.91 15.36
N SER A 122 15.72 5.31 14.85
CA SER A 122 16.24 6.68 15.04
C SER A 122 15.40 7.77 14.38
N PHE A 123 14.55 7.39 13.41
CA PHE A 123 13.66 8.29 12.69
C PHE A 123 12.21 8.24 13.21
N GLY A 124 11.91 7.34 14.17
CA GLY A 124 10.56 7.13 14.69
C GLY A 124 9.59 6.58 13.65
N ILE A 125 10.09 5.77 12.72
CA ILE A 125 9.31 5.15 11.64
C ILE A 125 9.22 3.65 11.93
N ASP A 126 8.02 3.10 11.90
CA ASP A 126 7.80 1.65 11.98
C ASP A 126 7.84 1.02 10.58
N VAL A 127 7.96 -0.31 10.52
CA VAL A 127 7.73 -1.08 9.29
C VAL A 127 6.68 -2.14 9.54
N GLN A 128 5.75 -2.32 8.61
CA GLN A 128 4.69 -3.34 8.71
C GLN A 128 4.49 -4.09 7.40
N HIS A 129 4.22 -5.39 7.52
CA HIS A 129 3.73 -6.18 6.40
C HIS A 129 2.30 -5.72 6.07
N PRO A 130 1.87 -5.67 4.79
CA PRO A 130 0.52 -5.23 4.43
C PRO A 130 -0.59 -6.02 5.13
N ASP A 131 -0.39 -7.31 5.39
CA ASP A 131 -1.38 -8.14 6.09
C ASP A 131 -1.59 -7.67 7.54
N GLU A 132 -0.51 -7.40 8.27
CA GLU A 132 -0.56 -6.87 9.64
C GLU A 132 -1.15 -5.46 9.64
N PHE A 133 -0.70 -4.60 8.72
CA PHE A 133 -1.18 -3.23 8.58
C PHE A 133 -2.70 -3.17 8.36
N LEU A 134 -3.24 -4.05 7.51
CA LEU A 134 -4.66 -4.13 7.21
C LEU A 134 -5.47 -4.69 8.38
N VAL A 135 -4.99 -5.72 9.07
CA VAL A 135 -5.60 -6.24 10.31
C VAL A 135 -5.70 -5.16 11.38
N ASN A 136 -4.64 -4.38 11.59
CA ASN A 136 -4.64 -3.27 12.55
C ASN A 136 -5.74 -2.22 12.22
N HIS A 137 -5.93 -1.89 10.94
CA HIS A 137 -6.98 -0.96 10.51
C HIS A 137 -8.38 -1.56 10.56
N LEU A 138 -8.52 -2.87 10.29
CA LEU A 138 -9.77 -3.59 10.47
C LEU A 138 -10.21 -3.55 11.93
N HIS A 139 -9.31 -3.81 12.87
CA HIS A 139 -9.59 -3.73 14.31
C HIS A 139 -9.90 -2.31 14.79
N LEU A 140 -9.22 -1.30 14.23
CA LEU A 140 -9.43 0.09 14.61
C LEU A 140 -10.81 0.62 14.17
N ALA A 141 -11.27 0.23 12.98
CA ALA A 141 -12.48 0.78 12.39
C ALA A 141 -13.23 -0.25 11.51
N PRO A 142 -13.77 -1.33 12.09
CA PRO A 142 -14.28 -2.47 11.33
C PRO A 142 -15.42 -2.10 10.37
N GLY A 143 -16.32 -1.20 10.78
CA GLY A 143 -17.42 -0.76 9.93
C GLY A 143 -16.97 0.00 8.68
N LEU A 144 -16.01 0.93 8.81
CA LEU A 144 -15.46 1.68 7.67
C LEU A 144 -14.61 0.78 6.77
N PHE A 145 -13.86 -0.13 7.38
CA PHE A 145 -13.04 -1.11 6.66
C PHE A 145 -13.92 -2.05 5.81
N CYS A 146 -14.94 -2.67 6.41
CA CYS A 146 -15.89 -3.54 5.70
C CYS A 146 -16.63 -2.79 4.59
N ALA A 147 -17.07 -1.55 4.85
CA ALA A 147 -17.71 -0.72 3.82
C ALA A 147 -16.75 -0.41 2.65
N SER A 148 -15.46 -0.28 2.91
CA SER A 148 -14.41 -0.10 1.90
C SER A 148 -14.22 -1.36 1.07
N ILE A 149 -14.10 -2.52 1.71
CA ILE A 149 -14.02 -3.83 1.03
C ILE A 149 -15.22 -4.04 0.10
N ARG A 150 -16.44 -3.78 0.58
CA ARG A 150 -17.65 -3.88 -0.23
C ARG A 150 -17.62 -2.97 -1.46
N LYS A 151 -17.09 -1.75 -1.33
CA LYS A 151 -16.92 -0.83 -2.46
C LYS A 151 -15.89 -1.33 -3.47
N VAL A 152 -14.75 -1.89 -3.00
CA VAL A 152 -13.74 -2.50 -3.88
C VAL A 152 -14.37 -3.66 -4.65
N ARG A 153 -14.99 -4.61 -3.93
CA ARG A 153 -15.62 -5.80 -4.51
C ARG A 153 -16.69 -5.44 -5.54
N ALA A 154 -17.55 -4.46 -5.26
CA ALA A 154 -18.61 -4.02 -6.18
C ALA A 154 -18.10 -3.40 -7.51
N ARG A 155 -16.81 -3.02 -7.59
CA ARG A 155 -16.18 -2.57 -8.86
C ARG A 155 -15.76 -3.74 -9.74
N LEU A 156 -15.52 -4.92 -9.17
CA LEU A 156 -15.18 -6.14 -9.89
C LEU A 156 -16.47 -6.71 -10.51
N ARG A 157 -16.70 -6.42 -11.80
CA ARG A 157 -17.95 -6.78 -12.50
C ARG A 157 -17.76 -7.79 -13.64
N ASN A 158 -16.52 -8.09 -14.03
CA ASN A 158 -16.23 -8.96 -15.15
C ASN A 158 -15.05 -9.91 -14.85
N PRO A 159 -15.30 -11.06 -14.18
CA PRO A 159 -16.59 -11.48 -13.61
C PRO A 159 -16.94 -10.71 -12.32
N PRO A 160 -18.21 -10.76 -11.87
CA PRO A 160 -18.57 -10.32 -10.52
C PRO A 160 -17.96 -11.25 -9.47
N TYR A 161 -17.39 -10.68 -8.40
CA TYR A 161 -16.75 -11.45 -7.33
C TYR A 161 -17.72 -11.67 -6.15
N SER A 162 -17.87 -12.92 -5.72
CA SER A 162 -18.49 -13.24 -4.43
C SER A 162 -17.60 -12.78 -3.26
N VAL A 163 -18.12 -12.83 -2.04
CA VAL A 163 -17.30 -12.53 -0.85
C VAL A 163 -16.15 -13.55 -0.77
N GLU A 164 -16.46 -14.82 -0.98
CA GLU A 164 -15.50 -15.92 -0.97
C GLU A 164 -14.39 -15.74 -2.01
N ASP A 165 -14.75 -15.39 -3.26
CA ASP A 165 -13.76 -15.16 -4.33
C ASP A 165 -12.82 -14.00 -3.99
N TYR A 166 -13.37 -12.94 -3.40
CA TYR A 166 -12.58 -11.76 -3.02
C TYR A 166 -11.63 -12.09 -1.87
N LEU A 167 -12.10 -12.75 -0.80
CA LEU A 167 -11.25 -13.18 0.31
C LEU A 167 -10.20 -14.22 -0.12
N GLY A 168 -10.54 -15.10 -1.07
CA GLY A 168 -9.60 -16.01 -1.71
C GLY A 168 -8.49 -15.26 -2.45
N THR A 169 -8.84 -14.18 -3.16
CA THR A 169 -7.86 -13.31 -3.83
C THR A 169 -6.92 -12.63 -2.82
N LEU A 170 -7.45 -12.12 -1.69
CA LEU A 170 -6.64 -11.53 -0.63
C LEU A 170 -5.66 -12.56 -0.03
N THR A 171 -6.12 -13.78 0.22
CA THR A 171 -5.27 -14.88 0.68
C THR A 171 -4.14 -15.17 -0.31
N GLN A 172 -4.45 -15.27 -1.61
CA GLN A 172 -3.47 -15.60 -2.66
C GLN A 172 -2.35 -14.57 -2.80
N ILE A 173 -2.62 -13.29 -2.50
CA ILE A 173 -1.62 -12.22 -2.54
C ILE A 173 -0.91 -12.01 -1.20
N GLY A 174 -1.08 -12.93 -0.23
CA GLY A 174 -0.37 -12.93 1.04
C GLY A 174 -1.08 -12.18 2.17
N LEU A 175 -2.37 -11.85 2.04
CA LEU A 175 -3.16 -11.19 3.10
C LEU A 175 -4.01 -12.21 3.87
N VAL A 176 -3.35 -13.24 4.39
CA VAL A 176 -3.99 -14.42 4.97
C VAL A 176 -4.75 -14.07 6.26
N ALA A 177 -4.13 -13.28 7.15
CA ALA A 177 -4.75 -12.87 8.41
C ALA A 177 -5.94 -11.92 8.15
N THR A 178 -5.76 -10.95 7.27
CA THR A 178 -6.81 -10.02 6.86
C THR A 178 -8.02 -10.77 6.28
N ALA A 179 -7.78 -11.73 5.39
CA ALA A 179 -8.85 -12.52 4.80
C ALA A 179 -9.58 -13.39 5.84
N ALA A 180 -8.84 -14.01 6.76
CA ALA A 180 -9.41 -14.82 7.83
C ALA A 180 -10.31 -14.00 8.76
N GLU A 181 -9.87 -12.82 9.20
CA GLU A 181 -10.66 -11.95 10.07
C GLU A 181 -11.88 -11.37 9.37
N LEU A 182 -11.75 -10.97 8.10
CA LEU A 182 -12.87 -10.52 7.28
C LEU A 182 -13.94 -11.60 7.09
N GLY A 183 -13.58 -12.88 7.17
CA GLY A 183 -14.54 -13.98 7.19
C GLY A 183 -15.59 -13.85 8.30
N GLY A 184 -15.23 -13.29 9.45
CA GLY A 184 -16.16 -12.98 10.54
C GLY A 184 -17.15 -11.86 10.23
N PHE A 185 -16.91 -11.10 9.15
CA PHE A 185 -17.73 -9.97 8.71
C PHE A 185 -18.41 -10.23 7.36
N ALA A 186 -18.45 -11.46 6.85
CA ALA A 186 -18.86 -11.78 5.47
C ALA A 186 -20.20 -11.14 5.03
N GLU A 187 -21.19 -11.06 5.92
CA GLU A 187 -22.50 -10.43 5.68
C GLU A 187 -22.43 -8.91 5.44
N LEU A 188 -21.33 -8.25 5.81
CA LEU A 188 -21.11 -6.81 5.65
C LEU A 188 -20.30 -6.45 4.39
N LEU A 189 -19.66 -7.44 3.76
CA LEU A 189 -18.72 -7.25 2.65
C LEU A 189 -19.42 -7.17 1.30
#